data_AF-A0A426RTK8-F1
#
_entry.id   AF-A0A426RTK8-F1
#
_cell.length_a   1.000
_cell.length_b   1.000
_cell.length_c   1.000
_cell.angle_alpha   90.00
_cell.angle_beta   90.00
_cell.angle_gamma   90.00
#
_symmetry.space_group_name_H-M   'P 1'
#
loop_
_entity.id
_entity.type
_entity.pdbx_description
1 polymer ?
#
loop_
_entity_poly.entity_id
_entity_poly.type
_entity_poly.pdbx_seq_one_letter_code
_entity_poly.pdbx_strand_id
1 'polypeptide(L)'
;MRFLKMLIWVTIIIGLIVFATNNWAPVSVSLWGGLRLDTKLSALVIVAFLLGFLPLYLLHRTQIWRLKRRILTLEGNQRASALPAPATPPPAYTAVDSI
;
A
#
# COMPACT_ATOMS: atom_id res chain seq x y z
N MET A 1 -7.33 -10.36 11.03
CA MET A 1 -7.56 -9.11 10.27
C MET A 1 -8.36 -9.27 8.96
N ARG A 2 -8.28 -10.40 8.23
CA ARG A 2 -8.92 -10.51 6.89
C ARG A 2 -10.46 -10.48 6.92
N PHE A 3 -11.07 -11.10 7.93
CA PHE A 3 -12.52 -11.03 8.16
C PHE A 3 -13.00 -9.60 8.43
N LEU A 4 -12.39 -8.89 9.39
CA LEU A 4 -12.76 -7.50 9.70
C LEU A 4 -12.60 -6.57 8.49
N LYS A 5 -11.51 -6.72 7.73
CA LYS A 5 -11.31 -5.96 6.48
C LYS A 5 -12.42 -6.25 5.46
N MET A 6 -12.83 -7.51 5.31
CA MET A 6 -13.93 -7.90 4.43
C MET A 6 -15.26 -7.31 4.90
N LEU A 7 -15.56 -7.41 6.20
CA LEU A 7 -16.78 -6.86 6.80
C LEU A 7 -16.90 -5.36 6.53
N ILE A 8 -15.83 -4.59 6.80
CA ILE A 8 -15.80 -3.15 6.54
C ILE A 8 -16.03 -2.85 5.05
N TRP A 9 -15.34 -3.56 4.16
CA TRP A 9 -15.50 -3.34 2.72
C TRP A 9 -16.90 -3.68 2.22
N VAL A 10 -17.48 -4.79 2.70
CA VAL A 10 -18.83 -5.19 2.35
C VAL A 10 -19.85 -4.15 2.83
N THR A 11 -19.74 -3.68 4.07
CA THR A 11 -20.62 -2.63 4.61
C THR A 11 -20.52 -1.34 3.80
N ILE A 12 -19.31 -0.91 3.43
CA ILE A 12 -19.11 0.28 2.59
C ILE A 12 -19.74 0.11 1.22
N ILE A 13 -19.54 -1.04 0.56
CA ILE A 13 -20.10 -1.32 -0.78
C ILE A 13 -21.64 -1.32 -0.73
N ILE A 14 -22.24 -2.00 0.24
CA ILE A 14 -23.69 -2.03 0.41
C ILE A 14 -24.22 -0.62 0.66
N GLY A 15 -23.58 0.15 1.56
CA GLY A 15 -23.94 1.53 1.82
C GLY A 15 -23.87 2.41 0.57
N LEU A 16 -22.83 2.25 -0.26
CA LEU A 16 -22.67 2.98 -1.51
C LEU A 16 -23.79 2.65 -2.51
N ILE A 17 -24.19 1.38 -2.61
CA ILE A 17 -25.27 0.96 -3.50
C ILE A 17 -26.60 1.58 -3.04
N VAL A 18 -26.94 1.47 -1.76
CA VAL A 18 -28.17 2.04 -1.19
C VAL A 18 -28.19 3.56 -1.35
N PHE A 19 -27.07 4.22 -1.10
CA PHE A 19 -26.94 5.66 -1.33
C PHE A 19 -27.15 6.00 -2.80
N ALA A 20 -26.54 5.24 -3.72
CA ALA A 20 -26.66 5.49 -5.14
C ALA A 20 -28.09 5.35 -5.64
N THR A 21 -28.77 4.24 -5.31
CA THR A 21 -30.14 3.97 -5.74
C THR A 21 -31.13 4.97 -5.14
N ASN A 22 -30.98 5.33 -3.86
CA ASN A 22 -31.88 6.27 -3.20
C ASN A 22 -31.67 7.73 -3.64
N ASN A 23 -30.45 8.07 -4.10
CA ASN A 23 -30.10 9.42 -4.55
C ASN A 23 -29.91 9.47 -6.07
N TRP A 24 -30.78 8.78 -6.81
CA TRP A 24 -30.78 8.77 -8.27
C TRP A 24 -31.50 10.00 -8.85
N ALA A 25 -31.18 11.17 -8.32
CA ALA A 25 -31.74 12.45 -8.74
C ALA A 25 -30.83 13.12 -9.79
N PRO A 26 -31.39 13.68 -10.88
CA PRO A 26 -30.63 14.47 -11.84
C PRO A 26 -30.20 15.79 -11.19
N VAL A 27 -28.93 16.16 -11.37
CA VAL A 27 -28.34 17.40 -10.88
C VAL A 27 -27.53 18.04 -12.00
N SER A 28 -27.87 19.30 -12.28
CA SER A 28 -27.18 20.13 -13.26
C SER A 28 -26.09 20.93 -12.57
N VAL A 29 -24.82 20.67 -12.90
CA VAL A 29 -23.69 21.47 -12.44
C VAL A 29 -23.30 22.47 -13.52
N SER A 30 -23.33 23.76 -13.16
CA SER A 30 -22.89 24.83 -14.06
C SER A 30 -21.37 24.95 -13.96
N LEU A 31 -20.70 24.72 -15.07
CA LEU A 31 -19.26 24.87 -15.29
C LEU A 31 -18.98 26.26 -15.90
N TRP A 32 -17.73 26.50 -16.30
CA TRP A 32 -17.32 27.75 -16.94
C TRP A 32 -17.92 27.89 -18.35
N GLY A 33 -18.05 29.14 -18.82
CA GLY A 33 -18.47 29.43 -20.20
C GLY A 33 -19.91 29.01 -20.55
N GLY A 34 -20.80 28.90 -19.55
CA GLY A 34 -22.18 28.46 -19.75
C GLY A 34 -22.35 26.95 -19.93
N LEU A 35 -21.27 26.16 -19.80
CA LEU A 35 -21.35 24.71 -19.90
C LEU A 35 -22.11 24.15 -18.70
N ARG A 36 -23.08 23.26 -18.95
CA ARG A 36 -23.85 22.56 -17.92
C ARG A 36 -23.63 21.07 -18.04
N LEU A 37 -23.25 20.45 -16.93
CA LEU A 37 -23.07 19.02 -16.83
C LEU A 37 -24.24 18.44 -16.05
N ASP A 38 -25.10 17.72 -16.75
CA ASP A 38 -26.20 16.98 -16.15
C ASP A 38 -25.71 15.59 -15.75
N THR A 39 -25.57 15.38 -14.44
CA THR A 39 -25.16 14.08 -13.88
C THR A 39 -26.05 13.73 -12.70
N LYS A 40 -25.97 12.48 -12.25
CA LYS A 40 -26.72 12.05 -11.07
C LYS A 40 -26.01 12.52 -9.81
N LEU A 41 -26.76 12.96 -8.81
CA LEU A 41 -26.21 13.40 -7.53
C LEU A 41 -25.25 12.37 -6.93
N SER A 42 -25.66 11.11 -6.90
CA SER A 42 -24.85 10.03 -6.35
C SER A 42 -23.53 9.83 -7.10
N ALA A 43 -23.54 9.88 -8.43
CA ALA A 43 -22.34 9.77 -9.24
C ALA A 43 -21.36 10.92 -8.97
N LEU A 44 -21.88 12.14 -8.83
CA LEU A 44 -21.08 13.32 -8.56
C LEU A 44 -20.38 13.25 -7.21
N VAL A 45 -21.11 12.86 -6.16
CA VAL A 45 -20.55 12.67 -4.81
C VAL A 45 -19.43 11.62 -4.81
N ILE A 46 -19.62 10.49 -5.51
CA ILE A 46 -18.61 9.43 -5.62
C ILE A 46 -17.36 9.96 -6.32
N VAL A 47 -17.52 10.68 -7.43
CA VAL A 47 -16.39 11.24 -8.19
C VAL A 47 -15.63 12.27 -7.36
N ALA A 48 -16.34 13.20 -6.69
CA ALA A 48 -15.72 14.20 -5.83
C ALA A 48 -14.95 13.55 -4.66
N PHE A 49 -15.54 12.53 -4.04
CA PHE A 49 -14.89 11.74 -2.99
C PHE A 49 -13.62 11.06 -3.51
N LEU A 50 -13.69 10.40 -4.67
CA LEU A 50 -12.53 9.74 -5.28
C LEU A 50 -11.44 10.74 -5.66
N LEU A 51 -11.80 11.92 -6.19
CA LEU A 51 -10.82 12.96 -6.51
C LEU A 51 -10.07 13.45 -5.28
N GLY A 52 -10.72 13.57 -4.13
CA GLY A 52 -10.05 13.92 -2.87
C GLY A 52 -9.25 12.74 -2.26
N PHE A 53 -9.80 11.54 -2.31
CA PHE A 53 -9.23 10.38 -1.62
C PHE A 53 -8.10 9.69 -2.38
N LEU A 54 -8.24 9.53 -3.70
CA LEU A 54 -7.34 8.73 -4.53
C LEU A 54 -5.90 9.27 -4.53
N PRO A 55 -5.65 10.59 -4.66
CA PRO A 55 -4.29 11.12 -4.62
C PRO A 55 -3.62 10.88 -3.25
N LEU A 56 -4.35 11.13 -2.16
CA LEU A 56 -3.85 10.91 -0.81
C LEU A 56 -3.56 9.43 -0.55
N TYR A 57 -4.45 8.55 -0.99
CA TYR A 57 -4.30 7.11 -0.87
C TYR A 57 -3.06 6.59 -1.63
N LEU A 58 -2.85 7.06 -2.86
CA LEU A 58 -1.68 6.68 -3.66
C LEU A 58 -0.38 7.16 -3.02
N LEU A 59 -0.33 8.42 -2.54
CA LEU A 59 0.82 8.93 -1.80
C LEU A 59 1.12 8.07 -0.57
N HIS A 60 0.11 7.82 0.28
CA HIS A 60 0.28 6.98 1.46
C HIS A 60 0.78 5.57 1.10
N ARG A 61 0.23 4.96 0.05
CA ARG A 61 0.63 3.62 -0.41
C ARG A 61 2.07 3.57 -0.90
N THR A 62 2.50 4.57 -1.67
CA THR A 62 3.88 4.65 -2.16
C THR A 62 4.87 4.87 -1.02
N GLN A 63 4.55 5.69 -0.02
CA GLN A 63 5.39 5.86 1.16
C GLN A 63 5.59 4.55 1.92
N ILE A 64 4.52 3.84 2.24
CA ILE A 64 4.61 2.52 2.90
C ILE A 64 5.48 1.56 2.08
N TRP A 65 5.30 1.52 0.76
CA TRP A 65 6.09 0.67 -0.11
C TRP A 65 7.58 1.03 -0.07
N ARG A 66 7.92 2.33 -0.13
CA ARG A 66 9.31 2.81 -0.03
C ARG A 66 9.94 2.45 1.31
N LEU A 67 9.20 2.64 2.42
CA LEU A 67 9.69 2.31 3.77
C LEU A 67 9.97 0.81 3.89
N LYS A 68 9.06 -0.05 3.44
CA LYS A 68 9.26 -1.51 3.42
C LYS A 68 10.49 -1.90 2.61
N ARG A 69 10.69 -1.30 1.43
CA ARG A 69 11.88 -1.59 0.60
C ARG A 69 13.16 -1.19 1.30
N ARG A 70 13.19 -0.03 1.95
CA ARG A 70 14.35 0.43 2.74
C ARG A 70 14.68 -0.52 3.88
N ILE A 71 13.67 -0.95 4.64
CA ILE A 71 13.84 -1.92 5.73
C ILE A 71 14.46 -3.22 5.20
N LEU A 72 13.93 -3.76 4.10
CA LEU A 72 14.46 -4.98 3.48
C LEU A 72 15.93 -4.83 3.05
N THR A 73 16.30 -3.69 2.48
CA THR A 73 17.70 -3.41 2.11
C THR A 73 18.60 -3.32 3.34
N LEU A 74 18.15 -2.65 4.41
CA LEU A 74 18.91 -2.54 5.66
C LEU A 74 19.10 -3.91 6.33
N GLU A 75 18.06 -4.73 6.39
CA GLU A 75 18.14 -6.10 6.90
C GLU A 75 19.09 -6.97 6.06
N GLY A 76 19.06 -6.83 4.74
CA GLY A 76 19.97 -7.52 3.83
C GLY A 76 21.43 -7.14 4.07
N ASN A 77 21.71 -5.84 4.19
CA ASN A 77 23.05 -5.33 4.46
C ASN A 77 23.56 -5.76 5.84
N GLN A 78 22.71 -5.76 6.86
CA GLN A 78 23.07 -6.28 8.20
C GLN A 78 23.45 -7.76 8.15
N ARG A 79 22.69 -8.59 7.41
CA ARG A 79 23.02 -10.01 7.22
C ARG A 79 24.34 -10.20 6.46
N ALA A 80 24.64 -9.35 5.49
CA ALA A 80 25.90 -9.41 4.72
C ALA A 80 27.11 -8.88 5.51
N SER A 81 26.93 -7.89 6.40
CA SER A 81 27.99 -7.36 7.27
C SER A 81 28.30 -8.24 8.47
N ALA A 82 27.44 -9.23 8.81
CA ALA A 82 27.79 -10.30 9.72
C ALA A 82 28.82 -11.23 9.03
N LEU A 83 30.09 -10.82 9.05
CA LEU A 83 31.21 -11.63 8.58
C LEU A 83 31.18 -13.02 9.24
N PRO A 84 31.54 -14.10 8.52
CA PRO A 84 31.81 -15.38 9.16
C PRO A 84 32.92 -15.18 10.20
N ALA A 85 32.78 -15.77 11.39
CA ALA A 85 33.87 -15.82 12.35
C ALA A 85 35.14 -16.37 11.66
N PRO A 86 36.34 -15.83 11.94
CA PRO A 86 37.57 -16.32 11.33
C PRO A 86 37.65 -17.83 11.49
N ALA A 87 37.79 -18.57 10.39
CA ALA A 87 38.04 -19.99 10.45
C ALA A 87 39.31 -20.22 11.27
N THR A 88 39.18 -20.94 12.39
CA THR A 88 40.33 -21.42 13.14
C THR A 88 41.22 -22.20 12.18
N PRO A 89 42.51 -21.84 12.01
CA PRO A 89 43.40 -22.57 11.11
C PRO A 89 43.46 -24.04 11.53
N PRO A 90 43.48 -24.98 10.58
CA PRO A 90 43.56 -26.41 10.89
C PRO A 90 44.82 -26.67 11.73
N PRO A 91 44.76 -27.59 12.72
CA PRO A 91 45.89 -27.88 13.58
C PRO A 91 47.09 -28.27 12.71
N ALA A 92 48.19 -27.53 12.85
CA ALA A 92 49.44 -27.85 12.20
C ALA A 92 49.85 -29.26 12.64
N TYR A 93 49.86 -30.20 11.69
CA TYR A 93 50.37 -31.53 11.90
C TYR A 93 51.88 -31.41 12.18
N THR A 94 52.26 -31.46 13.45
CA THR A 94 53.64 -31.73 13.84
C THR A 94 53.93 -33.18 13.47
N ALA A 95 54.60 -33.37 12.34
CA ALA A 95 55.25 -34.64 12.03
C ALA A 95 56.21 -34.93 13.17
N VAL A 96 55.86 -35.92 13.99
CA VAL A 96 56.73 -36.46 15.03
C VAL A 96 57.86 -37.16 14.28
N ASP A 97 59.02 -36.52 14.26
CA ASP A 97 60.26 -37.13 13.77
C ASP A 97 60.51 -38.38 14.61
N SER A 98 60.63 -39.50 13.91
CA SER A 98 60.98 -40.79 14.49
C SER A 98 62.48 -40.94 14.38
N ILE A 99 63.18 -41.05 15.52
CA ILE A 99 64.41 -41.82 15.78
C ILE A 99 64.60 -41.89 17.30
#